data_AF-A0A6I6A584-F1
#
_entry.id   AF-A0A6I6A584-F1
#
_cell.length_a   1.000
_cell.length_b   1.000
_cell.length_c   1.000
_cell.angle_alpha   90.00
_cell.angle_beta   90.00
_cell.angle_gamma   90.00
#
_symmetry.space_group_name_H-M   'P 1'
#
loop_
_entity.id
_entity.type
_entity.pdbx_description
1 polymer ?
#
loop_
_entity_poly.entity_id
_entity_poly.type
_entity_poly.pdbx_seq_one_letter_code
_entity_poly.pdbx_strand_id
1 'polypeptide(L)'
;MHKSGVVFAWLVVLAAIVAVPLTAKVLAVRSSWLQAVEKNSTQIAKNEAEIKAKSEESADLRNRLTRVMLGWDRYWDAAVTVSNQQTGEIQVAIGSNNGLGSSQNAEEAKPVVFAFQAAPGQPGGVAYVGAFRVTALEANRALLQKVTPPEGGEAAKWQNGTWRLRALVPPNYITTLRTLRDQLVERKQQLERKQDRIEDLNRLLASAQKRLDARVSELIGSDNAPQEENLPVELRKGLVAGLEEEEQERNEEFQETDQLRRDLLKVYQEQQKLIEDVSKLARQLPQHNEGYGEQKQPTGDKLSEVSSQ
;
A
#
# COMPACT_ATOMS: atom_id res chain seq x y z
N MET A 1 97.78 38.54 70.33
CA MET A 1 96.60 38.45 69.44
C MET A 1 96.04 39.85 69.24
N HIS A 2 96.14 40.41 68.04
CA HIS A 2 95.75 41.81 67.78
C HIS A 2 94.25 42.02 68.00
N LYS A 3 93.88 43.05 68.78
CA LYS A 3 92.48 43.42 69.02
C LYS A 3 91.69 43.69 67.73
N SER A 4 92.38 44.09 66.65
CA SER A 4 91.79 44.25 65.32
C SER A 4 91.33 42.91 64.72
N GLY A 5 92.05 41.81 64.91
CA GLY A 5 91.68 40.50 64.39
C GLY A 5 90.41 39.92 65.02
N VAL A 6 90.17 40.18 66.30
CA VAL A 6 88.95 39.72 67.00
C VAL A 6 87.71 40.49 66.55
N VAL A 7 87.85 41.80 66.30
CA VAL A 7 86.76 42.64 65.78
C VAL A 7 86.41 42.25 64.34
N PHE A 8 87.41 42.01 63.49
CA PHE A 8 87.18 41.51 62.13
C PHE A 8 86.55 40.11 62.11
N ALA A 9 86.97 39.20 63.01
CA ALA A 9 86.36 37.89 63.13
C ALA A 9 84.87 37.98 63.53
N TRP A 10 84.51 38.86 64.47
CA TRP A 10 83.13 39.08 64.86
C TRP A 10 82.27 39.68 63.75
N LEU A 11 82.81 40.59 62.94
CA LEU A 11 82.14 41.12 61.75
C LEU A 11 81.89 40.04 60.70
N VAL A 12 82.86 39.15 60.47
CA VAL A 12 82.69 38.02 59.55
C VAL A 12 81.62 37.05 60.06
N VAL A 13 81.58 36.77 61.37
CA VAL A 13 80.55 35.91 61.97
C VAL A 13 79.16 36.54 61.86
N LEU A 14 79.02 37.85 62.15
CA LEU A 14 77.74 38.56 61.99
C LEU A 14 77.29 38.60 60.52
N ALA A 15 78.21 38.87 59.59
CA ALA A 15 77.92 38.83 58.17
C ALA A 15 77.49 37.43 57.70
N ALA A 16 78.13 36.37 58.20
CA ALA A 16 77.76 34.99 57.91
C ALA A 16 76.36 34.65 58.45
N ILE A 17 76.03 35.07 59.68
CA ILE A 17 74.70 34.84 60.28
C ILE A 17 73.60 35.57 59.48
N VAL A 18 73.87 36.77 58.96
CA VAL A 18 72.90 37.53 58.13
C VAL A 18 72.83 36.98 56.70
N ALA A 19 73.92 36.45 56.15
CA ALA A 19 73.96 35.89 54.80
C ALA A 19 73.11 34.62 54.66
N VAL A 20 73.04 33.76 55.68
CA VAL A 20 72.26 32.52 55.65
C VAL A 20 70.75 32.74 55.39
N PRO A 21 70.02 33.57 56.18
CA PRO A 21 68.59 33.81 55.93
C PRO A 21 68.33 34.57 54.63
N LEU A 22 69.27 35.43 54.20
CA LEU A 22 69.14 36.18 52.95
C LEU A 22 69.31 35.25 51.75
N THR A 23 70.26 34.32 51.81
CA THR A 23 70.45 33.26 50.80
C THR A 23 69.24 32.33 50.76
N ALA A 24 68.68 31.96 51.91
CA ALA A 24 67.45 31.16 51.97
C ALA A 24 66.24 31.86 51.33
N LYS A 25 66.07 33.18 51.56
CA LYS A 25 65.02 33.98 50.90
C LYS A 25 65.24 34.08 49.39
N VAL A 26 66.47 34.28 48.93
CA VAL A 26 66.82 34.30 47.50
C VAL A 26 66.53 32.94 46.87
N LEU A 27 66.83 31.84 47.56
CA LEU A 27 66.54 30.49 47.06
C LEU A 27 65.03 30.21 46.99
N ALA A 28 64.26 30.68 47.98
CA ALA A 28 62.80 30.55 48.00
C ALA A 28 62.12 31.40 46.91
N VAL A 29 62.65 32.59 46.62
CA VAL A 29 62.18 33.41 45.49
C VAL A 29 62.54 32.72 44.17
N ARG A 30 63.76 32.20 44.03
CA ARG A 30 64.15 31.45 42.83
C ARG A 30 63.29 30.21 42.61
N SER A 31 62.97 29.46 43.66
CA SER A 31 62.10 28.28 43.54
C SER A 31 60.65 28.66 43.21
N SER A 32 60.11 29.76 43.75
CA SER A 32 58.78 30.23 43.39
C SER A 32 58.70 30.72 41.93
N TRP A 33 59.74 31.39 41.43
CA TRP A 33 59.85 31.74 40.00
C TRP A 33 59.97 30.50 39.11
N LEU A 34 60.78 29.51 39.50
CA LEU A 34 60.87 28.25 38.75
C LEU A 34 59.53 27.52 38.71
N GLN A 35 58.81 27.46 39.82
CA GLN A 35 57.49 26.85 39.89
C GLN A 35 56.45 27.64 39.08
N ALA A 36 56.54 28.97 39.06
CA ALA A 36 55.69 29.82 38.23
C ALA A 36 56.00 29.63 36.73
N VAL A 37 57.27 29.51 36.36
CA VAL A 37 57.70 29.23 34.98
C VAL A 37 57.23 27.85 34.53
N GLU A 38 57.33 26.83 35.38
CA GLU A 38 56.85 25.47 35.07
C GLU A 38 55.33 25.42 34.93
N LYS A 39 54.58 26.09 35.81
CA LYS A 39 53.12 26.25 35.69
C LYS A 39 52.73 27.02 34.43
N ASN A 40 53.43 28.09 34.10
CA ASN A 40 53.17 28.84 32.87
C ASN A 40 53.51 28.03 31.63
N SER A 41 54.61 27.27 31.63
CA SER A 41 54.99 26.39 30.52
C SER A 41 53.94 25.31 30.28
N THR A 42 53.43 24.68 31.34
CA THR A 42 52.38 23.66 31.24
C THR A 42 51.04 24.25 30.80
N GLN A 43 50.68 25.44 31.29
CA GLN A 43 49.50 26.16 30.83
C GLN A 43 49.61 26.61 29.36
N ILE A 44 50.76 27.09 28.93
CA ILE A 44 51.02 27.45 27.53
C ILE A 44 50.88 26.22 26.64
N ALA A 45 51.51 25.09 27.00
CA ALA A 45 51.40 23.85 26.23
C ALA A 45 49.95 23.34 26.15
N LYS A 46 49.18 23.43 27.25
CA LYS A 46 47.76 23.06 27.27
C LYS A 46 46.92 24.00 26.40
N ASN A 47 47.12 25.32 26.54
CA ASN A 47 46.38 26.31 25.76
C ASN A 47 46.70 26.21 24.27
N GLU A 48 47.96 25.92 23.91
CA GLU A 48 48.37 25.71 22.52
C GLU A 48 47.68 24.47 21.92
N ALA A 49 47.59 23.38 22.68
CA ALA A 49 46.85 22.19 22.26
C ALA A 49 45.34 22.46 22.10
N GLU A 50 44.72 23.19 23.03
CA GLU A 50 43.30 23.56 22.96
C GLU A 50 43.01 24.51 21.79
N ILE A 51 43.88 25.50 21.55
CA ILE A 51 43.77 26.43 20.41
C ILE A 51 43.89 25.65 19.10
N LYS A 52 44.84 24.72 19.01
CA LYS A 52 45.01 23.87 17.83
C LYS A 52 43.76 23.04 17.56
N ALA A 53 43.24 22.32 18.56
CA ALA A 53 42.03 21.51 18.42
C ALA A 53 40.81 22.34 17.99
N LYS A 54 40.58 23.50 18.62
CA LYS A 54 39.49 24.41 18.24
C LYS A 54 39.66 25.02 16.85
N SER A 55 40.91 25.30 16.45
CA SER A 55 41.20 25.81 15.11
C SER A 55 40.91 24.77 14.03
N GLU A 56 41.25 23.50 14.28
CA GLU A 56 40.95 22.37 13.40
C GLU A 56 39.44 22.12 13.31
N GLU A 57 38.72 22.17 14.44
CA GLU A 57 37.25 22.05 14.46
C GLU A 57 36.57 23.20 13.70
N SER A 58 37.03 24.43 13.91
CA SER A 58 36.53 25.61 13.18
C SER A 58 36.82 25.50 11.67
N ALA A 59 37.99 24.99 11.29
CA ALA A 59 38.33 24.74 9.89
C ALA A 59 37.44 23.65 9.27
N ASP A 60 37.20 22.53 9.98
CA ASP A 60 36.29 21.48 9.51
C ASP A 60 34.85 21.99 9.36
N LEU A 61 34.34 22.70 10.36
CA LEU A 61 33.00 23.30 10.32
C LEU A 61 32.86 24.33 9.19
N ARG A 62 33.87 25.19 8.99
CA ARG A 62 33.90 26.11 7.85
C ARG A 62 33.95 25.37 6.53
N ASN A 63 34.73 24.29 6.42
CA ASN A 63 34.79 23.47 5.22
C ASN A 63 33.47 22.73 4.95
N ARG A 64 32.78 22.25 6.00
CA ARG A 64 31.44 21.65 5.88
C ARG A 64 30.41 22.69 5.47
N LEU A 65 30.41 23.85 6.12
CA LEU A 65 29.53 24.95 5.76
C LEU A 65 29.80 25.39 4.32
N THR A 66 31.06 25.57 3.94
CA THR A 66 31.47 25.92 2.58
C THR A 66 31.07 24.83 1.59
N ARG A 67 31.20 23.55 1.92
CA ARG A 67 30.75 22.43 1.06
C ARG A 67 29.24 22.38 0.90
N VAL A 68 28.49 22.63 1.98
CA VAL A 68 27.04 22.74 1.94
C VAL A 68 26.64 23.95 1.08
N MET A 69 27.27 25.10 1.30
CA MET A 69 26.99 26.35 0.57
C MET A 69 27.43 26.29 -0.90
N LEU A 70 28.54 25.65 -1.23
CA LEU A 70 29.04 25.45 -2.60
C LEU A 70 28.05 24.65 -3.46
N GLY A 71 27.23 23.81 -2.83
CA GLY A 71 26.19 23.06 -3.53
C GLY A 71 24.95 23.88 -3.86
N TRP A 72 24.80 25.09 -3.28
CA TRP A 72 23.68 25.98 -3.55
C TRP A 72 24.21 27.20 -4.29
N ASP A 73 24.00 27.23 -5.61
CA ASP A 73 24.34 28.37 -6.46
C ASP A 73 23.46 29.60 -6.11
N ARG A 74 23.44 30.61 -6.99
CA ARG A 74 22.64 31.82 -6.87
C ARG A 74 21.17 31.55 -6.49
N TYR A 75 20.67 32.41 -5.62
CA TYR A 75 19.25 32.48 -5.27
C TYR A 75 18.69 33.87 -5.55
N TRP A 76 17.37 33.92 -5.74
CA TRP A 76 16.59 35.14 -5.88
C TRP A 76 15.35 35.02 -5.00
N ASP A 77 15.12 36.02 -4.15
CA ASP A 77 13.84 36.19 -3.48
C ASP A 77 12.99 37.11 -4.37
N ALA A 78 11.95 36.55 -4.99
CA ALA A 78 11.18 37.20 -6.03
C ALA A 78 9.68 37.13 -5.75
N ALA A 79 8.95 38.18 -6.10
CA ALA A 79 7.49 38.14 -6.13
C ALA A 79 7.04 37.20 -7.26
N VAL A 80 6.25 36.19 -6.89
CA VAL A 80 5.71 35.17 -7.79
C VAL A 80 4.20 35.27 -7.83
N THR A 81 3.66 35.26 -9.04
CA THR A 81 2.23 35.16 -9.32
C THR A 81 1.96 33.89 -10.09
N VAL A 82 1.02 33.06 -9.63
CA VAL A 82 0.60 31.87 -10.36
C VAL A 82 -0.31 32.32 -11.52
N SER A 83 0.18 32.24 -12.75
CA SER A 83 -0.54 32.70 -13.95
C SER A 83 -1.55 31.67 -14.44
N ASN A 84 -1.19 30.37 -14.39
CA ASN A 84 -2.07 29.29 -14.81
C ASN A 84 -1.95 28.08 -13.86
N GLN A 85 -3.03 27.79 -13.14
CA GLN A 85 -3.09 26.68 -12.19
C GLN A 85 -3.21 25.30 -12.86
N GLN A 86 -3.66 25.21 -14.11
CA GLN A 86 -3.78 23.93 -14.81
C GLN A 86 -2.43 23.46 -15.37
N THR A 87 -1.67 24.38 -15.96
CA THR A 87 -0.35 24.08 -16.56
C THR A 87 0.80 24.24 -15.57
N GLY A 88 0.55 24.84 -14.41
CA GLY A 88 1.58 25.14 -13.42
C GLY A 88 2.52 26.25 -13.88
N GLU A 89 1.97 27.24 -14.57
CA GLU A 89 2.73 28.41 -15.03
C GLU A 89 2.74 29.49 -13.94
N ILE A 90 3.93 30.06 -13.73
CA ILE A 90 4.16 31.14 -12.79
C ILE A 90 4.87 32.29 -13.50
N GLN A 91 4.51 33.51 -13.12
CA GLN A 91 5.21 34.72 -13.51
C GLN A 91 6.04 35.20 -12.33
N VAL A 92 7.29 35.58 -12.60
CA VAL A 92 8.21 36.05 -11.57
C VAL A 92 8.76 37.43 -11.91
N ALA A 93 8.91 38.27 -10.90
CA ALA A 93 9.50 39.61 -11.03
C ALA A 93 11.04 39.58 -11.09
N ILE A 94 11.59 38.59 -11.81
CA ILE A 94 13.02 38.51 -12.12
C ILE A 94 13.23 38.21 -13.61
N GLY A 95 14.21 38.87 -14.22
CA GLY A 95 14.50 38.74 -15.65
C GLY A 95 16.01 38.70 -15.94
N SER A 96 16.39 38.97 -17.19
CA SER A 96 17.79 38.92 -17.64
C SER A 96 18.71 39.90 -16.90
N ASN A 97 18.23 41.10 -16.55
CA ASN A 97 18.99 42.08 -15.75
C ASN A 97 19.32 41.55 -14.35
N ASN A 98 18.49 40.65 -13.83
CA ASN A 98 18.71 40.00 -12.54
C ASN A 98 19.59 38.75 -12.68
N GLY A 99 20.16 38.51 -13.86
CA GLY A 99 21.03 37.39 -14.21
C GLY A 99 20.31 36.04 -14.30
N LEU A 100 19.00 36.05 -14.53
CA LEU A 100 18.27 34.85 -14.92
C LEU A 100 18.60 34.54 -16.39
N GLY A 101 19.14 33.35 -16.66
CA GLY A 101 19.51 32.95 -18.02
C GLY A 101 20.84 33.51 -18.54
N SER A 102 21.73 34.00 -17.67
CA SER A 102 23.03 34.58 -18.07
C SER A 102 24.09 33.58 -18.59
N SER A 103 23.69 32.41 -19.08
CA SER A 103 24.61 31.55 -19.82
C SER A 103 24.82 32.14 -21.22
N GLN A 104 26.00 31.95 -21.82
CA GLN A 104 26.37 32.54 -23.12
C GLN A 104 25.38 32.23 -24.26
N ASN A 105 24.43 31.29 -24.06
CA ASN A 105 23.37 30.89 -24.99
C ASN A 105 21.97 31.16 -24.41
N ALA A 106 21.74 32.33 -23.82
CA ALA A 106 20.53 32.68 -23.06
C ALA A 106 19.19 32.49 -23.82
N GLU A 107 19.17 32.69 -25.14
CA GLU A 107 17.95 32.53 -25.95
C GLU A 107 17.60 31.06 -26.26
N GLU A 108 18.59 30.17 -26.34
CA GLU A 108 18.37 28.74 -26.63
C GLU A 108 18.30 27.90 -25.35
N ALA A 109 19.11 28.24 -24.35
CA ALA A 109 19.29 27.45 -23.14
C ALA A 109 18.25 27.82 -22.09
N LYS A 110 16.95 27.61 -22.37
CA LYS A 110 15.81 27.78 -21.43
C LYS A 110 16.14 27.20 -20.04
N PRO A 111 16.64 28.01 -19.08
CA PRO A 111 17.23 27.46 -17.86
C PRO A 111 16.14 26.91 -16.94
N VAL A 112 16.52 25.94 -16.11
CA VAL A 112 15.65 25.37 -15.07
C VAL A 112 16.04 25.98 -13.73
N VAL A 113 15.05 26.50 -13.01
CA VAL A 113 15.18 27.02 -11.67
C VAL A 113 14.32 26.21 -10.70
N PHE A 114 14.74 26.18 -9.44
CA PHE A 114 14.06 25.44 -8.38
C PHE A 114 13.35 26.42 -7.45
N ALA A 115 12.05 26.25 -7.28
CA ALA A 115 11.20 27.18 -6.54
C ALA A 115 10.83 26.66 -5.15
N PHE A 116 10.91 27.56 -4.17
CA PHE A 116 10.58 27.32 -2.78
C PHE A 116 9.63 28.42 -2.29
N GLN A 117 8.43 28.03 -1.82
CA GLN A 117 7.46 28.95 -1.24
C GLN A 117 7.57 28.95 0.29
N ALA A 118 7.08 30.00 0.95
CA ALA A 118 6.97 29.98 2.41
C ALA A 118 6.01 28.85 2.85
N ALA A 119 6.41 28.07 3.85
CA ALA A 119 5.58 26.99 4.38
C ALA A 119 4.45 27.58 5.25
N PRO A 120 3.17 27.30 4.94
CA PRO A 120 2.06 27.79 5.75
C PRO A 120 2.14 27.19 7.16
N GLY A 121 2.08 28.05 8.19
CA GLY A 121 2.10 27.63 9.59
C GLY A 121 3.50 27.42 10.21
N GLN A 122 4.58 27.63 9.46
CA GLN A 122 5.95 27.60 10.00
C GLN A 122 6.69 28.91 9.68
N PRO A 123 6.89 29.81 10.67
CA PRO A 123 7.64 31.04 10.45
C PRO A 123 9.09 30.71 10.06
N GLY A 124 9.50 31.14 8.87
CA GLY A 124 10.83 30.86 8.31
C GLY A 124 10.97 29.49 7.63
N GLY A 125 9.93 28.65 7.64
CA GLY A 125 9.90 27.41 6.89
C GLY A 125 9.75 27.68 5.39
N VAL A 126 10.45 26.91 4.56
CA VAL A 126 10.29 26.92 3.10
C VAL A 126 9.87 25.54 2.61
N ALA A 127 8.84 25.50 1.77
CA ALA A 127 8.36 24.29 1.11
C ALA A 127 8.82 24.28 -0.34
N TYR A 128 9.40 23.16 -0.77
CA TYR A 128 9.79 22.97 -2.16
C TYR A 128 8.55 22.78 -3.04
N VAL A 129 8.38 23.65 -4.04
CA VAL A 129 7.25 23.60 -4.98
C VAL A 129 7.61 22.74 -6.18
N GLY A 130 8.81 22.92 -6.74
CA GLY A 130 9.25 22.16 -7.89
C GLY A 130 10.33 22.83 -8.72
N ALA A 131 10.68 22.17 -9.82
CA ALA A 131 11.54 22.70 -10.85
C ALA A 131 10.70 23.36 -11.96
N PHE A 132 11.12 24.55 -12.39
CA PHE A 132 10.45 25.36 -13.39
C PHE A 132 11.43 25.72 -14.49
N ARG A 133 11.01 25.58 -15.75
CA ARG A 133 11.77 25.99 -16.93
C ARG A 133 11.30 27.37 -17.36
N VAL A 134 12.24 28.25 -17.69
CA VAL A 134 11.92 29.56 -18.28
C VAL A 134 11.37 29.36 -19.68
N THR A 135 10.16 29.85 -19.92
CA THR A 135 9.47 29.80 -21.22
C THR A 135 9.58 31.13 -21.97
N ALA A 136 9.50 32.25 -21.23
CA ALA A 136 9.73 33.59 -21.76
C ALA A 136 10.58 34.39 -20.77
N LEU A 137 11.53 35.17 -21.29
CA LEU A 137 12.47 35.96 -20.50
C LEU A 137 12.43 37.42 -20.96
N GLU A 138 12.11 38.33 -20.05
CA GLU A 138 12.18 39.78 -20.25
C GLU A 138 13.28 40.37 -19.37
N ALA A 139 13.52 41.68 -19.48
CA ALA A 139 14.54 42.39 -18.72
C ALA A 139 14.38 42.22 -17.19
N ASN A 140 13.15 42.37 -16.68
CA ASN A 140 12.85 42.34 -15.24
C ASN A 140 11.75 41.33 -14.85
N ARG A 141 11.30 40.51 -15.80
CA ARG A 141 10.24 39.51 -15.59
C ARG A 141 10.56 38.25 -16.35
N ALA A 142 10.01 37.14 -15.89
CA ALA A 142 10.09 35.87 -16.62
C ALA A 142 8.81 35.07 -16.42
N LEU A 143 8.47 34.31 -17.44
CA LEU A 143 7.45 33.29 -17.41
C LEU A 143 8.13 31.93 -17.23
N LEU A 144 7.63 31.18 -16.27
CA LEU A 144 8.20 29.92 -15.83
C LEU A 144 7.11 28.86 -15.88
N GLN A 145 7.41 27.72 -16.50
CA GLN A 145 6.51 26.58 -16.55
C GLN A 145 7.11 25.43 -15.74
N LYS A 146 6.31 24.81 -14.87
CA LYS A 146 6.76 23.65 -14.10
C LYS A 146 7.22 22.53 -15.06
N VAL A 147 8.41 21.99 -14.82
CA VAL A 147 9.01 20.94 -15.68
C VAL A 147 8.17 19.67 -15.70
N THR A 148 7.53 19.37 -14.58
CA THR A 148 6.55 18.30 -14.45
C THR A 148 5.19 18.93 -14.22
N PRO A 149 4.15 18.56 -14.99
CA PRO A 149 2.81 19.08 -14.77
C PRO A 149 2.39 18.96 -13.30
N PRO A 150 1.69 19.96 -12.74
CA PRO A 150 1.19 19.88 -11.37
C PRO A 150 0.20 18.72 -11.23
N GLU A 151 0.18 18.10 -10.05
CA GLU A 151 -0.84 17.11 -9.74
C GLU A 151 -2.21 17.79 -9.56
N GLY A 152 -3.30 17.01 -9.68
CA GLY A 152 -4.66 17.53 -9.49
C GLY A 152 -4.80 18.28 -8.15
N GLY A 153 -5.11 19.57 -8.21
CA GLY A 153 -5.28 20.43 -7.03
C GLY A 153 -3.97 20.86 -6.34
N GLU A 154 -2.79 20.52 -6.87
CA GLU A 154 -1.51 20.96 -6.32
C GLU A 154 -1.31 22.47 -6.51
N ALA A 155 -1.51 22.96 -7.73
CA ALA A 155 -1.31 24.37 -8.07
C ALA A 155 -2.29 25.31 -7.37
N ALA A 156 -3.46 24.79 -6.97
CA ALA A 156 -4.44 25.54 -6.17
C ALA A 156 -3.94 25.83 -4.74
N LYS A 157 -2.93 25.08 -4.25
CA LYS A 157 -2.31 25.31 -2.93
C LYS A 157 -1.15 26.30 -2.98
N TRP A 158 -0.70 26.68 -4.18
CA TRP A 158 0.40 27.61 -4.33
C TRP A 158 -0.08 29.03 -4.03
N GLN A 159 0.65 29.74 -3.17
CA GLN A 159 0.28 31.09 -2.75
C GLN A 159 1.08 32.12 -3.53
N ASN A 160 0.42 33.17 -4.01
CA ASN A 160 1.11 34.34 -4.54
C ASN A 160 1.89 35.02 -3.43
N GLY A 161 3.12 35.46 -3.73
CA GLY A 161 3.98 36.12 -2.74
C GLY A 161 5.45 35.97 -3.04
N THR A 162 6.30 36.24 -2.05
CA THR A 162 7.75 36.12 -2.20
C THR A 162 8.16 34.66 -2.13
N TRP A 163 8.68 34.13 -3.24
CA TRP A 163 9.28 32.80 -3.29
C TRP A 163 10.79 32.92 -3.43
N ARG A 164 11.50 31.91 -2.92
CA ARG A 164 12.92 31.74 -3.14
C ARG A 164 13.14 30.85 -4.35
N LEU A 165 13.76 31.41 -5.37
CA LEU A 165 14.16 30.71 -6.58
C LEU A 165 15.66 30.43 -6.51
N ARG A 166 16.09 29.24 -6.94
CA ARG A 166 17.50 28.86 -6.96
C ARG A 166 17.91 28.32 -8.32
N ALA A 167 19.12 28.66 -8.75
CA ALA A 167 19.69 28.13 -10.00
C ALA A 167 20.06 26.65 -9.87
N LEU A 168 20.51 26.23 -8.68
CA LEU A 168 20.94 24.86 -8.41
C LEU A 168 20.39 24.36 -7.07
N VAL A 169 20.07 23.07 -7.05
CA VAL A 169 19.84 22.29 -5.84
C VAL A 169 20.92 21.21 -5.80
N PRO A 170 21.57 20.95 -4.64
CA PRO A 170 22.63 19.94 -4.57
C PRO A 170 22.13 18.56 -5.06
N PRO A 171 22.96 17.79 -5.79
CA PRO A 171 22.55 16.52 -6.40
C PRO A 171 21.92 15.51 -5.43
N ASN A 172 22.40 15.46 -4.18
CA ASN A 172 21.87 14.56 -3.14
C ASN A 172 20.38 14.82 -2.82
N TYR A 173 19.93 16.08 -2.91
CA TYR A 173 18.51 16.41 -2.74
C TYR A 173 17.71 16.14 -4.01
N ILE A 174 18.31 16.32 -5.18
CA ILE A 174 17.64 16.01 -6.46
C ILE A 174 17.36 14.51 -6.58
N THR A 175 18.32 13.65 -6.21
CA THR A 175 18.14 12.19 -6.26
C THR A 175 17.02 11.75 -5.31
N THR A 176 17.03 12.24 -4.07
CA THR A 176 15.97 11.93 -3.09
C THR A 176 14.60 12.43 -3.54
N LEU A 177 14.50 13.66 -4.06
CA LEU A 177 13.24 14.19 -4.62
C LEU A 177 12.75 13.36 -5.81
N ARG A 178 13.65 12.89 -6.68
CA ARG A 178 13.31 12.00 -7.79
C ARG A 178 12.78 10.65 -7.27
N THR A 179 13.48 10.02 -6.33
CA THR A 179 13.04 8.75 -5.73
C THR A 179 11.68 8.88 -5.06
N LEU A 180 11.46 9.93 -4.27
CA LEU A 180 10.17 10.19 -3.62
C LEU A 180 9.04 10.38 -4.64
N ARG A 181 9.34 11.04 -5.77
CA ARG A 181 8.40 11.19 -6.87
C ARG A 181 8.08 9.85 -7.53
N ASP A 182 9.09 9.05 -7.85
CA ASP A 182 8.90 7.76 -8.49
C ASP A 182 8.05 6.84 -7.60
N GLN A 183 8.30 6.85 -6.29
CA GLN A 183 7.47 6.17 -5.29
C GLN A 183 6.03 6.71 -5.28
N LEU A 184 5.83 8.03 -5.35
CA LEU A 184 4.49 8.64 -5.39
C LEU A 184 3.71 8.17 -6.64
N VAL A 185 4.36 8.18 -7.81
CA VAL A 185 3.76 7.69 -9.07
C VAL A 185 3.40 6.21 -8.97
N GLU A 186 4.31 5.38 -8.44
CA GLU A 186 4.04 3.96 -8.23
C GLU A 186 2.85 3.74 -7.29
N ARG A 187 2.79 4.47 -6.18
CA ARG A 187 1.67 4.39 -5.23
C ARG A 187 0.34 4.83 -5.83
N LYS A 188 0.34 5.85 -6.69
CA LYS A 188 -0.86 6.26 -7.43
C LYS A 188 -1.35 5.17 -8.38
N GLN A 189 -0.45 4.59 -9.17
CA GLN A 189 -0.81 3.48 -10.06
C GLN A 189 -1.33 2.27 -9.27
N GLN A 190 -0.73 1.96 -8.11
CA GLN A 190 -1.23 0.90 -7.22
C GLN A 190 -2.63 1.22 -6.68
N LEU A 191 -2.91 2.47 -6.36
CA LEU A 191 -4.22 2.90 -5.87
C LEU A 191 -5.28 2.80 -6.97
N GLU A 192 -4.98 3.28 -8.17
CA GLU A 192 -5.85 3.19 -9.35
C GLU A 192 -6.21 1.73 -9.67
N ARG A 193 -5.20 0.85 -9.78
CA ARG A 193 -5.44 -0.60 -10.01
C ARG A 193 -6.32 -1.25 -8.94
N LYS A 194 -6.21 -0.80 -7.68
CA LYS A 194 -7.06 -1.30 -6.59
C LYS A 194 -8.49 -0.78 -6.71
N GLN A 195 -8.67 0.47 -7.14
CA GLN A 195 -10.00 1.02 -7.40
C GLN A 195 -10.67 0.28 -8.55
N ASP A 196 -9.99 0.09 -9.68
CA ASP A 196 -10.49 -0.70 -10.81
C ASP A 196 -10.87 -2.12 -10.38
N ARG A 197 -10.02 -2.75 -9.55
CA ARG A 197 -10.30 -4.09 -9.02
C ARG A 197 -11.55 -4.11 -8.13
N ILE A 198 -11.80 -3.07 -7.34
CA ILE A 198 -13.00 -2.96 -6.52
C ILE A 198 -14.24 -2.82 -7.42
N GLU A 199 -14.18 -2.02 -8.47
CA GLU A 199 -15.27 -1.86 -9.43
C GLU A 199 -15.62 -3.19 -10.13
N ASP A 200 -14.60 -3.92 -10.58
CA ASP A 200 -14.76 -5.25 -11.17
C ASP A 200 -15.39 -6.26 -10.20
N LEU A 201 -14.92 -6.27 -8.94
CA LEU A 201 -15.47 -7.15 -7.91
C LEU A 201 -16.93 -6.80 -7.58
N ASN A 202 -17.27 -5.51 -7.54
CA ASN A 202 -18.66 -5.08 -7.34
C ASN A 202 -19.56 -5.51 -8.50
N ARG A 203 -19.07 -5.43 -9.74
CA ARG A 203 -19.80 -5.91 -10.93
C ARG A 203 -19.99 -7.43 -10.88
N LEU A 204 -18.96 -8.18 -10.50
CA LEU A 204 -19.04 -9.64 -10.34
C LEU A 204 -20.02 -10.02 -9.24
N LEU A 205 -19.98 -9.32 -8.09
CA LEU A 205 -20.91 -9.52 -6.98
C LEU A 205 -22.35 -9.30 -7.44
N ALA A 206 -22.65 -8.19 -8.11
CA ALA A 206 -23.98 -7.92 -8.65
C ALA A 206 -24.45 -9.02 -9.62
N SER A 207 -23.57 -9.52 -10.48
CA SER A 207 -23.89 -10.63 -11.38
C SER A 207 -24.13 -11.96 -10.66
N ALA A 208 -23.35 -12.24 -9.61
CA ALA A 208 -23.49 -13.43 -8.79
C ALA A 208 -24.78 -13.39 -7.98
N GLN A 209 -25.13 -12.23 -7.40
CA GLN A 209 -26.39 -12.03 -6.71
C GLN A 209 -27.57 -12.28 -7.65
N LYS A 210 -27.55 -11.69 -8.86
CA LYS A 210 -28.59 -11.93 -9.87
C LYS A 210 -28.74 -13.40 -10.24
N ARG A 211 -27.64 -14.15 -10.35
CA ARG A 211 -27.67 -15.60 -10.61
C ARG A 211 -28.21 -16.39 -9.44
N LEU A 212 -27.82 -16.02 -8.22
CA LEU A 212 -28.34 -16.63 -7.01
C LEU A 212 -29.85 -16.40 -6.91
N ASP A 213 -30.30 -15.17 -7.10
CA ASP A 213 -31.73 -14.82 -7.06
C ASP A 213 -32.50 -15.58 -8.15
N ALA A 214 -31.95 -15.72 -9.36
CA ALA A 214 -32.53 -16.55 -10.42
C ALA A 214 -32.66 -18.03 -10.03
N ARG A 215 -31.62 -18.63 -9.44
CA ARG A 215 -31.67 -20.02 -8.97
C ARG A 215 -32.65 -20.21 -7.81
N VAL A 216 -32.68 -19.26 -6.87
CA VAL A 216 -33.65 -19.26 -5.78
C VAL A 216 -35.07 -19.20 -6.35
N SER A 217 -35.31 -18.35 -7.35
CA SER A 217 -36.61 -18.26 -8.02
C SER A 217 -37.00 -19.50 -8.82
N GLU A 218 -36.04 -20.20 -9.44
CA GLU A 218 -36.30 -21.48 -10.12
C GLU A 218 -36.70 -22.57 -9.12
N LEU A 219 -36.03 -22.62 -7.96
CA LEU A 219 -36.25 -23.66 -6.95
C LEU A 219 -37.55 -23.47 -6.16
N ILE A 220 -37.78 -22.26 -5.65
CA ILE A 220 -38.86 -21.96 -4.69
C ILE A 220 -40.04 -21.27 -5.40
N GLY A 221 -39.89 -20.91 -6.67
CA GLY A 221 -40.83 -20.07 -7.39
C GLY A 221 -40.54 -18.59 -7.15
N SER A 222 -41.13 -17.72 -7.98
CA SER A 222 -41.09 -16.27 -7.77
C SER A 222 -42.50 -15.73 -7.66
N ASP A 223 -42.67 -14.64 -6.90
CA ASP A 223 -43.95 -13.93 -6.81
C ASP A 223 -44.42 -13.37 -8.18
N ASN A 224 -43.50 -13.27 -9.15
CA ASN A 224 -43.77 -12.83 -10.52
C ASN A 224 -43.93 -14.00 -11.50
N ALA A 225 -43.99 -15.25 -11.04
CA ALA A 225 -44.19 -16.39 -11.91
C ALA A 225 -45.59 -16.34 -12.55
N PRO A 226 -45.73 -16.74 -13.84
CA PRO A 226 -47.04 -16.80 -14.47
C PRO A 226 -47.93 -17.76 -13.70
N GLN A 227 -49.10 -17.29 -13.27
CA GLN A 227 -50.06 -18.08 -12.48
C GLN A 227 -51.10 -18.80 -13.36
N GLU A 228 -50.89 -18.84 -14.68
CA GLU A 228 -51.82 -19.47 -15.61
C GLU A 228 -51.96 -20.96 -15.28
N GLU A 229 -53.21 -21.41 -15.11
CA GLU A 229 -53.51 -22.73 -14.56
C GLU A 229 -53.07 -23.88 -15.49
N ASN A 230 -52.93 -23.60 -16.78
CA ASN A 230 -52.46 -24.54 -17.80
C ASN A 230 -50.93 -24.73 -17.83
N LEU A 231 -50.16 -23.99 -17.02
CA LEU A 231 -48.72 -24.16 -16.96
C LEU A 231 -48.32 -25.23 -15.94
N PRO A 232 -47.27 -26.02 -16.23
CA PRO A 232 -46.68 -26.96 -15.28
C PRO A 232 -46.41 -26.30 -13.92
N VAL A 233 -46.65 -27.07 -12.85
CA VAL A 233 -46.55 -26.59 -11.45
C VAL A 233 -45.14 -26.07 -11.13
N GLU A 234 -44.11 -26.70 -11.71
CA GLU A 234 -42.71 -26.26 -11.63
C GLU A 234 -42.50 -24.81 -12.06
N LEU A 235 -43.21 -24.36 -13.10
CA LEU A 235 -43.09 -23.00 -13.64
C LEU A 235 -43.93 -21.99 -12.86
N ARG A 236 -44.95 -22.44 -12.12
CA ARG A 236 -45.85 -21.60 -11.32
C ARG A 236 -45.36 -21.39 -9.89
N LYS A 237 -44.96 -22.49 -9.24
CA LYS A 237 -44.65 -22.56 -7.80
C LYS A 237 -43.19 -22.94 -7.52
N GLY A 238 -42.39 -23.18 -8.56
CA GLY A 238 -41.01 -23.63 -8.43
C GLY A 238 -40.85 -25.14 -8.49
N LEU A 239 -39.62 -25.58 -8.79
CA LEU A 239 -39.27 -26.99 -8.95
C LEU A 239 -39.55 -27.83 -7.70
N VAL A 240 -39.37 -27.27 -6.50
CA VAL A 240 -39.59 -28.01 -5.25
C VAL A 240 -41.07 -28.40 -5.10
N ALA A 241 -41.98 -27.49 -5.41
CA ALA A 241 -43.42 -27.78 -5.36
C ALA A 241 -43.86 -28.74 -6.46
N GLY A 242 -43.27 -28.63 -7.67
CA GLY A 242 -43.54 -29.58 -8.75
C GLY A 242 -43.11 -31.01 -8.41
N LEU A 243 -41.94 -31.18 -7.80
CA LEU A 243 -41.47 -32.49 -7.32
C LEU A 243 -42.36 -33.07 -6.23
N GLU A 244 -42.87 -32.24 -5.32
CA GLU A 244 -43.80 -32.70 -4.27
C GLU A 244 -45.10 -33.25 -4.86
N GLU A 245 -45.63 -32.60 -5.91
CA GLU A 245 -46.83 -33.05 -6.61
C GLU A 245 -46.58 -34.34 -7.41
N GLU A 246 -45.46 -34.44 -8.13
CA GLU A 246 -45.09 -35.67 -8.85
C GLU A 246 -44.90 -36.87 -7.90
N GLU A 247 -44.27 -36.65 -6.73
CA GLU A 247 -44.13 -37.71 -5.71
C GLU A 247 -45.49 -38.09 -5.09
N GLN A 248 -46.44 -37.16 -5.00
CA GLN A 248 -47.78 -37.46 -4.53
C GLN A 248 -48.57 -38.29 -5.55
N GLU A 249 -48.54 -37.90 -6.83
CA GLU A 249 -49.15 -38.67 -7.93
C GLU A 249 -48.57 -40.09 -7.99
N ARG A 250 -47.24 -40.20 -7.91
CA ARG A 250 -46.56 -41.51 -7.89
C ARG A 250 -47.01 -42.36 -6.70
N ASN A 251 -47.20 -41.77 -5.52
CA ASN A 251 -47.70 -42.49 -4.35
C ASN A 251 -49.14 -42.98 -4.52
N GLU A 252 -49.99 -42.19 -5.18
CA GLU A 252 -51.37 -42.59 -5.49
C GLU A 252 -51.39 -43.74 -6.50
N GLU A 253 -50.61 -43.66 -7.58
CA GLU A 253 -50.47 -44.74 -8.56
C GLU A 253 -49.95 -46.05 -7.91
N PHE A 254 -49.00 -45.94 -6.98
CA PHE A 254 -48.52 -47.10 -6.23
C PHE A 254 -49.61 -47.73 -5.37
N GLN A 255 -50.47 -46.93 -4.74
CA GLN A 255 -51.61 -47.44 -3.97
C GLN A 255 -52.65 -48.13 -4.85
N GLU A 256 -52.98 -47.54 -6.00
CA GLU A 256 -53.90 -48.15 -6.97
C GLU A 256 -53.35 -49.46 -7.52
N THR A 257 -52.06 -49.49 -7.83
CA THR A 257 -51.37 -50.71 -8.29
C THR A 257 -51.40 -51.80 -7.22
N ASP A 258 -51.18 -51.46 -5.95
CA ASP A 258 -51.27 -52.43 -4.84
C ASP A 258 -52.70 -52.95 -4.66
N GLN A 259 -53.71 -52.08 -4.75
CA GLN A 259 -55.12 -52.49 -4.70
C GLN A 259 -55.46 -53.44 -5.84
N LEU A 260 -55.09 -53.09 -7.08
CA LEU A 260 -55.32 -53.94 -8.25
C LEU A 260 -54.62 -55.30 -8.10
N ARG A 261 -53.40 -55.32 -7.54
CA ARG A 261 -52.67 -56.55 -7.23
C ARG A 261 -53.42 -57.41 -6.21
N ARG A 262 -53.94 -56.82 -5.13
CA ARG A 262 -54.73 -57.53 -4.12
C ARG A 262 -56.01 -58.09 -4.71
N ASP A 263 -56.69 -57.34 -5.57
CA ASP A 263 -57.93 -57.78 -6.19
C ASP A 263 -57.70 -58.88 -7.23
N LEU A 264 -56.63 -58.79 -8.04
CA LEU A 264 -56.22 -59.86 -8.93
C LEU A 264 -55.88 -61.14 -8.16
N LEU A 265 -55.20 -61.02 -7.01
CA LEU A 265 -54.94 -62.16 -6.12
C LEU A 265 -56.24 -62.78 -5.57
N LYS A 266 -57.22 -61.97 -5.18
CA LYS A 266 -58.54 -62.49 -4.74
C LYS A 266 -59.25 -63.23 -5.86
N VAL A 267 -59.33 -62.65 -7.07
CA VAL A 267 -59.96 -63.28 -8.23
C VAL A 267 -59.27 -64.59 -8.58
N TYR A 268 -57.94 -64.63 -8.54
CA TYR A 268 -57.16 -65.85 -8.77
C TYR A 268 -57.46 -66.93 -7.71
N GLN A 269 -57.54 -66.53 -6.43
CA GLN A 269 -57.92 -67.45 -5.35
C GLN A 269 -59.36 -67.97 -5.49
N GLU A 270 -60.30 -67.12 -5.89
CA GLU A 270 -61.68 -67.51 -6.17
C GLU A 270 -61.76 -68.48 -7.34
N GLN A 271 -61.02 -68.22 -8.43
CA GLN A 271 -60.91 -69.13 -9.56
C GLN A 271 -60.35 -70.49 -9.14
N GLN A 272 -59.30 -70.52 -8.30
CA GLN A 272 -58.77 -71.76 -7.75
C GLN A 272 -59.80 -72.52 -6.91
N LYS A 273 -60.53 -71.84 -6.02
CA LYS A 273 -61.63 -72.45 -5.26
C LYS A 273 -62.73 -72.99 -6.16
N LEU A 274 -63.10 -72.26 -7.21
CA LEU A 274 -64.12 -72.70 -8.17
C LEU A 274 -63.66 -73.94 -8.94
N ILE A 275 -62.39 -74.00 -9.36
CA ILE A 275 -61.79 -75.19 -9.99
C ILE A 275 -61.83 -76.37 -9.01
N GLU A 276 -61.44 -76.16 -7.76
CA GLU A 276 -61.53 -77.19 -6.72
C GLU A 276 -62.96 -77.68 -6.52
N ASP A 277 -63.95 -76.79 -6.46
CA ASP A 277 -65.35 -77.14 -6.24
C ASP A 277 -65.99 -77.81 -7.45
N VAL A 278 -65.69 -77.37 -8.68
CA VAL A 278 -66.07 -78.07 -9.91
C VAL A 278 -65.43 -79.47 -9.93
N SER A 279 -64.17 -79.61 -9.54
CA SER A 279 -63.53 -80.92 -9.46
C SER A 279 -64.18 -81.85 -8.42
N LYS A 280 -64.70 -81.29 -7.32
CA LYS A 280 -65.46 -82.04 -6.30
C LYS A 280 -66.85 -82.42 -6.81
N LEU A 281 -67.58 -81.50 -7.47
CA LEU A 281 -68.88 -81.80 -8.08
C LEU A 281 -68.76 -82.82 -9.21
N ALA A 282 -67.72 -82.73 -10.04
CA ALA A 282 -67.43 -83.71 -11.09
C ALA A 282 -67.18 -85.11 -10.52
N ARG A 283 -66.61 -85.20 -9.32
CA ARG A 283 -66.48 -86.48 -8.58
C ARG A 283 -67.78 -86.96 -7.93
N GLN A 284 -68.81 -86.13 -7.82
CA GLN A 284 -70.12 -86.45 -7.25
C GLN A 284 -71.19 -86.78 -8.32
N LEU A 285 -70.90 -86.60 -9.61
CA LEU A 285 -71.77 -87.05 -10.69
C LEU A 285 -71.65 -88.57 -10.88
N PRO A 286 -72.76 -89.30 -11.12
CA PRO A 286 -72.69 -90.73 -11.42
C PRO A 286 -71.92 -90.93 -12.72
N GLN A 287 -70.86 -91.74 -12.70
CA GLN A 287 -70.12 -92.12 -13.91
C GLN A 287 -71.05 -92.89 -14.85
N HIS A 288 -71.57 -92.21 -15.87
CA HIS A 288 -72.15 -92.87 -17.03
C HIS A 288 -71.02 -93.15 -18.02
N ASN A 289 -70.62 -94.43 -18.06
CA ASN A 289 -69.61 -94.98 -18.94
C ASN A 289 -70.22 -95.11 -20.35
N GLU A 290 -69.88 -94.21 -21.29
CA GLU A 290 -69.96 -94.52 -22.72
C GLU A 290 -68.76 -93.91 -23.44
N GLY A 291 -67.95 -94.79 -24.02
CA GLY A 291 -66.74 -94.45 -24.75
C GLY A 291 -67.00 -94.27 -26.24
N TYR A 292 -66.38 -93.25 -26.82
CA TYR A 292 -66.01 -93.06 -28.23
C TYR A 292 -65.00 -91.89 -28.21
N GLY A 293 -63.85 -91.86 -28.85
CA GLY A 293 -63.10 -92.76 -29.71
C GLY A 293 -61.75 -92.06 -29.96
N GLU A 294 -60.71 -92.85 -30.22
CA GLU A 294 -59.36 -92.37 -30.53
C GLU A 294 -59.34 -91.40 -31.72
N GLN A 295 -58.59 -90.28 -31.60
CA GLN A 295 -57.77 -89.76 -32.70
C GLN A 295 -56.43 -89.27 -32.18
N LYS A 296 -55.35 -89.81 -32.77
CA LYS A 296 -53.95 -89.52 -32.47
C LYS A 296 -53.44 -88.27 -33.20
N GLN A 297 -52.71 -87.45 -32.43
CA GLN A 297 -51.44 -86.74 -32.75
C GLN A 297 -51.44 -85.60 -33.80
N PRO A 298 -50.43 -84.68 -33.80
CA PRO A 298 -49.14 -84.71 -33.08
C PRO A 298 -48.71 -83.44 -32.32
N THR A 299 -47.66 -83.64 -31.55
CA THR A 299 -46.73 -82.70 -30.90
C THR A 299 -45.92 -81.82 -31.86
N GLY A 300 -45.66 -80.59 -31.41
CA GLY A 300 -44.53 -79.72 -31.76
C GLY A 300 -44.77 -78.31 -31.18
N ASP A 301 -43.82 -77.44 -30.86
CA ASP A 301 -42.42 -77.47 -30.45
C ASP A 301 -42.15 -76.01 -30.00
N LYS A 302 -41.43 -75.81 -28.88
CA LYS A 302 -40.56 -74.66 -28.52
C LYS A 302 -40.93 -73.17 -28.78
N LEU A 303 -40.83 -72.40 -27.69
CA LEU A 303 -39.99 -71.19 -27.46
C LEU A 303 -39.86 -70.09 -28.56
N SER A 304 -40.26 -68.86 -28.19
CA SER A 304 -39.61 -67.54 -28.52
C SER A 304 -40.39 -66.46 -27.75
N GLU A 305 -39.84 -65.78 -26.73
CA GLU A 305 -38.97 -64.59 -26.79
C GLU A 305 -39.33 -63.57 -27.88
N VAL A 306 -39.96 -62.46 -27.46
CA VAL A 306 -39.93 -61.12 -28.08
C VAL A 306 -40.03 -60.12 -26.92
N SER A 307 -38.91 -59.65 -26.37
CA SER A 307 -38.19 -58.43 -26.77
C SER A 307 -39.07 -57.18 -26.85
N SER A 308 -38.97 -56.39 -25.79
CA SER A 308 -38.95 -54.92 -25.72
C SER A 308 -38.97 -54.17 -27.06
N GLN A 309 -39.94 -53.27 -27.18
CA GLN A 309 -39.75 -51.88 -27.58
C GLN A 309 -40.48 -50.99 -26.58
#